data_AF-A0AB34G812-F1
#
_entry.id   AF-A0AB34G812-F1
#
_cell.length_a   1.000
_cell.length_b   1.000
_cell.length_c   1.000
_cell.angle_alpha   90.00
_cell.angle_beta   90.00
_cell.angle_gamma   90.00
#
_symmetry.space_group_name_H-M   'P 1'
#
loop_
_entity.id
_entity.type
_entity.pdbx_description
1 polymer ?
#
loop_
_entity_poly.entity_id
_entity_poly.type
_entity_poly.pdbx_seq_one_letter_code
_entity_poly.pdbx_strand_id
1 'polypeptide(L)'
;MRAKLFRASWGGLTPSTLCASSSNSVIAASVLVAMSTIPPSALQSGFPPTIPLPFNARQPEKVTLFPLSNYTFGVKETQPEEDPSVIARLKRLEEHFAEHGMRRTCEGILVCHEHNHPHILMLQIANAFFKLPGDYLRPEDDEVEGFKARLDERLAPVGRIGEGEEAGDWEVGECLAQWWRPNFETFMYPFVPAHVTRPKECKKLYFIHLPKTKVLSVPKNMKLLAVPLFELYDNTARYGPQLSAIPHILSRYNFEFVDDDGNVVAVTPGAGAPEGYVPKTKVLAGDDTDMKESEENGTQ
;
A
#
# COMPACT_ATOMS: atom_id res chain seq x y z
N MET A 1 -33.32 -58.67 -27.33
CA MET A 1 -34.43 -59.53 -26.83
C MET A 1 -34.38 -59.55 -25.30
N ARG A 2 -35.54 -59.38 -24.63
CA ARG A 2 -35.77 -59.16 -23.17
C ARG A 2 -35.34 -57.77 -22.68
N ALA A 3 -36.19 -56.81 -22.32
CA ALA A 3 -37.49 -56.73 -21.61
C ALA A 3 -37.38 -56.72 -20.07
N LYS A 4 -38.01 -55.66 -19.52
CA LYS A 4 -38.66 -55.48 -18.20
C LYS A 4 -37.95 -54.63 -17.12
N LEU A 5 -38.56 -53.46 -16.93
CA LEU A 5 -38.66 -52.65 -15.70
C LEU A 5 -38.89 -53.50 -14.44
N PHE A 6 -38.40 -53.01 -13.29
CA PHE A 6 -39.23 -52.82 -12.10
C PHE A 6 -38.70 -51.66 -11.22
N ARG A 7 -39.63 -51.03 -10.52
CA ARG A 7 -39.63 -49.71 -9.87
C ARG A 7 -39.82 -49.91 -8.36
N ALA A 8 -39.16 -49.11 -7.51
CA ALA A 8 -39.55 -48.85 -6.11
C ALA A 8 -38.87 -47.54 -5.67
N SER A 9 -39.54 -46.38 -5.70
CA SER A 9 -40.45 -45.85 -4.67
C SER A 9 -39.75 -45.50 -3.35
N TRP A 10 -39.37 -44.23 -3.21
CA TRP A 10 -39.22 -43.57 -1.90
C TRP A 10 -40.31 -42.49 -1.82
N GLY A 11 -41.33 -42.75 -1.01
CA GLY A 11 -42.33 -41.78 -0.59
C GLY A 11 -41.92 -41.20 0.75
N GLY A 12 -41.96 -39.87 0.85
CA GLY A 12 -41.61 -39.14 2.08
C GLY A 12 -42.71 -39.17 3.14
N LEU A 13 -42.41 -38.58 4.29
CA LEU A 13 -43.35 -37.93 5.21
C LEU A 13 -42.54 -37.18 6.29
N THR A 14 -42.78 -35.89 6.40
CA THR A 14 -42.50 -35.05 7.58
C THR A 14 -43.46 -35.41 8.72
N PRO A 15 -43.11 -35.09 9.98
CA PRO A 15 -43.93 -34.08 10.65
C PRO A 15 -43.14 -33.12 11.57
N SER A 16 -43.84 -32.06 11.93
CA SER A 16 -43.45 -30.86 12.65
C SER A 16 -43.76 -30.88 14.15
N THR A 17 -42.94 -30.15 14.93
CA THR A 17 -43.19 -29.39 16.18
C THR A 17 -43.35 -30.07 17.55
N LEU A 18 -42.60 -29.50 18.52
CA LEU A 18 -42.94 -29.04 19.89
C LEU A 18 -42.16 -29.64 21.08
N CYS A 19 -41.56 -28.70 21.83
CA CYS A 19 -41.30 -28.63 23.28
C CYS A 19 -40.50 -29.74 23.99
N ALA A 20 -39.38 -29.37 24.62
CA ALA A 20 -39.29 -29.17 26.08
C ALA A 20 -37.86 -28.77 26.52
N SER A 21 -37.78 -27.89 27.53
CA SER A 21 -36.82 -27.83 28.67
C SER A 21 -35.38 -28.33 28.45
N SER A 22 -34.30 -27.62 28.83
CA SER A 22 -34.02 -27.04 30.14
C SER A 22 -32.58 -26.48 30.15
N SER A 23 -32.28 -25.74 31.23
CA SER A 23 -30.96 -25.54 31.87
C SER A 23 -29.93 -24.60 31.23
N ASN A 24 -29.82 -23.44 31.90
CA ASN A 24 -28.65 -22.59 32.07
C ASN A 24 -27.30 -23.31 31.99
N SER A 25 -26.36 -22.72 31.23
CA SER A 25 -24.93 -22.81 31.48
C SER A 25 -24.25 -21.59 30.86
N VAL A 26 -23.94 -20.62 31.72
CA VAL A 26 -23.14 -19.44 31.38
C VAL A 26 -21.69 -19.92 31.34
N ILE A 27 -21.09 -20.03 30.16
CA ILE A 27 -19.65 -20.30 30.02
C ILE A 27 -18.93 -18.98 30.35
N ALA A 28 -18.59 -18.80 31.62
CA ALA A 28 -17.65 -17.77 32.04
C ALA A 28 -16.27 -18.15 31.50
N ALA A 29 -15.82 -17.44 30.46
CA ALA A 29 -14.43 -17.50 30.03
C ALA A 29 -13.56 -16.97 31.18
N SER A 30 -12.86 -17.89 31.84
CA SER A 30 -11.87 -17.59 32.87
C SER A 30 -10.74 -16.78 32.25
N VAL A 31 -10.68 -15.50 32.58
CA VAL A 31 -9.53 -14.64 32.29
C VAL A 31 -8.36 -15.15 33.13
N LEU A 32 -7.32 -15.66 32.47
CA LEU A 32 -6.03 -15.93 33.10
C LEU A 32 -5.44 -14.60 33.59
N VAL A 33 -5.67 -14.29 34.87
CA VAL A 33 -5.03 -13.18 35.56
C VAL A 33 -3.62 -13.63 35.88
N ALA A 34 -2.63 -13.09 35.17
CA ALA A 34 -1.23 -13.13 35.62
C ALA A 34 -1.19 -12.45 36.99
N MET A 35 -0.92 -13.22 38.04
CA MET A 35 -0.87 -12.74 39.43
C MET A 35 0.38 -11.88 39.62
N SER A 36 0.24 -10.57 39.41
CA SER A 36 1.22 -9.61 39.90
C SER A 36 1.21 -9.64 41.42
N THR A 37 2.38 -9.81 42.04
CA THR A 37 2.58 -9.77 43.50
C THR A 37 2.44 -8.36 44.08
N ILE A 38 2.24 -7.35 43.23
CA ILE A 38 2.13 -5.94 43.61
C ILE A 38 0.64 -5.57 43.69
N PRO A 39 0.16 -5.00 44.82
CA PRO A 39 -1.24 -4.60 44.93
C PRO A 39 -1.58 -3.51 43.90
N PRO A 40 -2.81 -3.47 43.34
CA PRO A 40 -3.20 -2.49 42.32
C PRO A 40 -2.98 -1.03 42.71
N SER A 41 -3.08 -0.72 44.00
CA SER A 41 -2.80 0.60 44.57
C SER A 41 -1.33 1.00 44.50
N ALA A 42 -0.41 0.04 44.46
CA ALA A 42 1.03 0.26 44.29
C ALA A 42 1.47 0.26 42.81
N LEU A 43 0.57 -0.06 41.86
CA LEU A 43 0.80 0.04 40.42
C LEU A 43 0.47 1.43 39.84
N GLN A 44 -0.09 2.33 40.66
CA GLN A 44 -0.36 3.71 40.29
C GLN A 44 0.85 4.59 40.65
N SER A 45 1.43 5.25 39.64
CA SER A 45 2.43 6.29 39.88
C SER A 45 1.79 7.45 40.66
N GLY A 46 2.45 7.94 41.71
CA GLY A 46 2.05 9.17 42.41
C GLY A 46 2.14 10.43 41.53
N PHE A 47 2.81 10.32 40.38
CA PHE A 47 2.86 11.33 39.33
C PHE A 47 2.32 10.71 38.04
N PRO A 48 1.02 10.85 37.74
CA PRO A 48 0.49 10.36 36.47
C PRO A 48 1.17 11.12 35.32
N PRO A 49 1.47 10.45 34.20
CA PRO A 49 2.09 11.12 33.06
C PRO A 49 1.15 12.21 32.51
N THR A 50 1.72 13.35 32.16
CA THR A 50 1.00 14.47 31.56
C THR A 50 0.53 14.08 30.17
N ILE A 51 -0.79 14.05 29.95
CA ILE A 51 -1.39 13.83 28.64
C ILE A 51 -1.34 15.15 27.87
N PRO A 52 -0.60 15.26 26.75
CA PRO A 52 -0.54 16.47 25.96
C PRO A 52 -1.89 16.72 25.25
N LEU A 53 -2.13 17.97 24.85
CA LEU A 53 -3.27 18.30 24.00
C LEU A 53 -3.17 17.58 22.63
N PRO A 54 -4.30 17.32 21.95
CA PRO A 54 -4.29 16.77 20.61
C PRO A 54 -3.47 17.64 19.64
N PHE A 55 -2.58 17.02 18.84
CA PHE A 55 -1.72 17.69 17.86
C PHE A 55 -1.98 17.21 16.42
N ASN A 56 -3.22 16.88 16.12
CA ASN A 56 -3.66 16.27 14.86
C ASN A 56 -4.64 17.15 14.06
N ALA A 57 -4.72 18.45 14.37
CA ALA A 57 -5.60 19.37 13.66
C ALA A 57 -5.20 19.51 12.16
N ARG A 58 -6.17 19.36 11.25
CA ARG A 58 -6.00 19.45 9.78
C ARG A 58 -4.98 18.46 9.20
N GLN A 59 -4.71 17.36 9.89
CA GLN A 59 -3.95 16.25 9.32
C GLN A 59 -4.82 15.51 8.29
N PRO A 60 -4.21 14.92 7.24
CA PRO A 60 -4.91 13.98 6.36
C PRO A 60 -5.52 12.83 7.15
N GLU A 61 -6.53 12.19 6.57
CA GLU A 61 -7.05 10.93 7.09
C GLU A 61 -5.95 9.87 7.13
N LYS A 62 -6.11 8.91 8.03
CA LYS A 62 -5.14 7.81 8.15
C LYS A 62 -5.17 6.99 6.87
N VAL A 63 -3.99 6.53 6.46
CA VAL A 63 -3.83 5.66 5.30
C VAL A 63 -3.39 4.29 5.77
N THR A 64 -4.21 3.28 5.50
CA THR A 64 -3.89 1.89 5.82
C THR A 64 -2.93 1.32 4.77
N LEU A 65 -1.82 0.74 5.25
CA LEU A 65 -0.83 0.06 4.43
C LEU A 65 -0.85 -1.44 4.73
N PHE A 66 -0.85 -2.24 3.67
CA PHE A 66 -0.80 -3.71 3.78
C PHE A 66 0.63 -4.25 3.57
N PRO A 67 0.94 -5.44 4.13
CA PRO A 67 2.24 -6.07 3.98
C PRO A 67 2.61 -6.32 2.51
N LEU A 68 3.90 -6.27 2.19
CA LEU A 68 4.41 -6.60 0.87
C LEU A 68 4.01 -8.03 0.43
N SER A 69 3.92 -8.97 1.38
CA SER A 69 3.48 -10.36 1.17
C SER A 69 2.10 -10.50 0.54
N ASN A 70 1.22 -9.50 0.70
CA ASN A 70 -0.13 -9.54 0.16
C ASN A 70 -0.22 -9.26 -1.35
N TYR A 71 0.86 -8.78 -1.95
CA TYR A 71 0.90 -8.44 -3.37
C TYR A 71 1.64 -9.51 -4.15
N THR A 72 0.96 -10.08 -5.15
CA THR A 72 1.57 -11.10 -6.01
C THR A 72 2.16 -10.46 -7.25
N PHE A 73 3.41 -10.79 -7.56
CA PHE A 73 4.11 -10.26 -8.73
C PHE A 73 4.13 -11.27 -9.88
N GLY A 74 3.29 -10.99 -10.89
CA GLY A 74 3.27 -11.71 -12.16
C GLY A 74 4.29 -11.16 -13.15
N VAL A 75 4.54 -11.93 -14.21
CA VAL A 75 5.43 -11.54 -15.31
C VAL A 75 4.63 -11.50 -16.61
N LYS A 76 4.72 -10.39 -17.35
CA LYS A 76 4.10 -10.23 -18.67
C LYS A 76 5.14 -10.03 -19.78
N GLU A 77 4.66 -9.91 -21.01
CA GLU A 77 5.52 -9.71 -22.17
C GLU A 77 6.41 -8.46 -22.03
N THR A 78 7.56 -8.52 -22.71
CA THR A 78 8.54 -7.43 -22.72
C THR A 78 7.91 -6.16 -23.25
N GLN A 79 8.06 -5.06 -22.52
CA GLN A 79 7.64 -3.76 -22.98
C GLN A 79 8.80 -3.09 -23.73
N PRO A 80 8.67 -2.78 -25.03
CA PRO A 80 9.73 -2.11 -25.76
C PRO A 80 9.97 -0.71 -25.18
N GLU A 81 11.22 -0.26 -25.26
CA GLU A 81 11.53 1.13 -24.96
C GLU A 81 10.93 2.00 -26.06
N GLU A 82 10.17 3.02 -25.66
CA GLU A 82 9.46 3.87 -26.62
C GLU A 82 10.40 4.76 -27.43
N ASP A 83 11.53 5.17 -26.85
CA ASP A 83 12.49 6.07 -27.50
C ASP A 83 13.89 5.45 -27.50
N PRO A 84 14.58 5.37 -28.64
CA PRO A 84 15.94 4.82 -28.72
C PRO A 84 17.01 5.75 -28.10
N SER A 85 16.67 7.01 -27.83
CA SER A 85 17.59 7.99 -27.25
C SER A 85 16.85 9.14 -26.58
N VAL A 86 17.56 9.88 -25.72
CA VAL A 86 17.05 11.10 -25.10
C VAL A 86 16.64 12.14 -26.15
N ILE A 87 17.37 12.23 -27.27
CA ILE A 87 17.07 13.17 -28.37
C ILE A 87 15.73 12.81 -29.03
N ALA A 88 15.50 11.53 -29.31
CA ALA A 88 14.24 11.05 -29.88
C ALA A 88 13.05 11.36 -28.95
N ARG A 89 13.23 11.15 -27.64
CA ARG A 89 12.22 11.50 -26.63
C ARG A 89 11.86 12.98 -26.63
N LEU A 90 12.85 13.87 -26.70
CA LEU A 90 12.64 15.31 -26.73
C LEU A 90 11.97 15.77 -28.03
N LYS A 91 12.36 15.19 -29.17
CA LYS A 91 11.72 15.44 -30.46
C LYS A 91 10.24 15.03 -30.46
N ARG A 92 9.92 13.85 -29.91
CA ARG A 92 8.54 13.37 -29.75
C ARG A 92 7.72 14.29 -28.83
N LEU A 93 8.34 14.87 -27.81
CA LEU A 93 7.69 15.87 -26.96
C LEU A 93 7.43 17.17 -27.71
N GLU A 94 8.36 17.61 -28.56
CA GLU A 94 8.21 18.79 -29.41
C GLU A 94 7.08 18.63 -30.44
N GLU A 95 7.05 17.50 -31.14
CA GLU A 95 5.99 17.14 -32.10
C GLU A 95 4.61 17.10 -31.41
N HIS A 96 4.51 16.39 -30.27
CA HIS A 96 3.27 16.36 -29.48
C HIS A 96 2.85 17.76 -29.00
N PHE A 97 3.81 18.62 -28.63
CA PHE A 97 3.49 19.97 -28.19
C PHE A 97 2.98 20.86 -29.32
N ALA A 98 3.50 20.68 -30.54
CA ALA A 98 3.02 21.39 -31.71
C ALA A 98 1.58 21.02 -32.07
N GLU A 99 1.21 19.75 -31.91
CA GLU A 99 -0.11 19.22 -32.29
C GLU A 99 -1.18 19.39 -31.21
N HIS A 100 -0.82 19.12 -29.94
CA HIS A 100 -1.79 18.99 -28.84
C HIS A 100 -1.52 19.94 -27.66
N GLY A 101 -0.39 20.67 -27.68
CA GLY A 101 0.03 21.52 -26.57
C GLY A 101 0.68 20.74 -25.43
N MET A 102 0.53 21.24 -24.20
CA MET A 102 1.26 20.71 -23.04
C MET A 102 0.96 19.23 -22.79
N ARG A 103 2.01 18.41 -22.69
CA ARG A 103 1.89 17.00 -22.32
C ARG A 103 1.42 16.85 -20.87
N ARG A 104 0.45 15.97 -20.64
CA ARG A 104 -0.07 15.62 -19.31
C ARG A 104 0.46 14.25 -18.93
N THR A 105 1.21 14.15 -17.84
CA THR A 105 1.80 12.88 -17.37
C THR A 105 1.29 12.58 -15.97
N CYS A 106 0.89 11.33 -15.72
CA CYS A 106 0.44 10.86 -14.41
C CYS A 106 1.26 9.66 -13.97
N GLU A 107 1.78 9.73 -12.75
CA GLU A 107 2.56 8.65 -12.12
C GLU A 107 1.96 8.31 -10.75
N GLY A 108 1.91 7.01 -10.44
CA GLY A 108 1.31 6.47 -9.23
C GLY A 108 2.34 6.17 -8.18
N ILE A 109 2.08 6.63 -6.96
CA ILE A 109 2.81 6.25 -5.75
C ILE A 109 1.99 5.16 -5.05
N LEU A 110 2.40 3.91 -5.26
CA LEU A 110 1.82 2.74 -4.62
C LEU A 110 2.65 2.44 -3.38
N VAL A 111 2.02 2.45 -2.20
CA VAL A 111 2.70 2.27 -0.92
C VAL A 111 2.24 0.97 -0.27
N CYS A 112 3.19 0.13 0.11
CA CYS A 112 3.00 -1.02 0.97
C CYS A 112 3.89 -0.87 2.21
N HIS A 113 3.90 -1.88 3.08
CA HIS A 113 4.90 -1.91 4.14
C HIS A 113 5.60 -3.26 4.26
N GLU A 114 6.79 -3.21 4.81
CA GLU A 114 7.53 -4.38 5.27
C GLU A 114 8.10 -3.99 6.63
N HIS A 115 7.91 -4.86 7.63
CA HIS A 115 8.33 -4.61 9.01
C HIS A 115 7.84 -3.27 9.58
N ASN A 116 6.58 -2.90 9.31
CA ASN A 116 5.96 -1.65 9.78
C ASN A 116 6.67 -0.38 9.27
N HIS A 117 7.35 -0.49 8.13
CA HIS A 117 8.01 0.62 7.47
C HIS A 117 7.45 0.82 6.05
N PRO A 118 7.08 2.05 5.64
CA PRO A 118 6.53 2.28 4.31
C PRO A 118 7.57 2.01 3.21
N HIS A 119 7.14 1.33 2.15
CA HIS A 119 7.90 1.06 0.95
C HIS A 119 7.10 1.49 -0.28
N ILE A 120 7.78 2.03 -1.28
CA ILE A 120 7.16 2.45 -2.54
C ILE A 120 7.45 1.41 -3.60
N LEU A 121 6.41 0.98 -4.31
CA LEU A 121 6.57 0.06 -5.43
C LEU A 121 7.07 0.82 -6.67
N MET A 122 8.24 0.45 -7.16
CA MET A 122 8.92 1.11 -8.27
C MET A 122 9.40 0.13 -9.33
N LEU A 123 9.34 0.53 -10.59
CA LEU A 123 9.87 -0.25 -11.70
C LEU A 123 11.35 0.08 -11.91
N GLN A 124 12.18 -0.94 -11.85
CA GLN A 124 13.61 -0.89 -12.15
C GLN A 124 13.87 -1.37 -13.59
N ILE A 125 14.57 -0.56 -14.36
CA ILE A 125 15.01 -0.82 -15.74
C ILE A 125 16.54 -0.89 -15.76
N ALA A 126 17.09 -1.93 -16.40
CA ALA A 126 18.54 -2.11 -16.59
C ALA A 126 19.37 -1.95 -15.29
N ASN A 127 18.80 -2.34 -14.14
CA ASN A 127 19.39 -2.26 -12.79
C ASN A 127 19.76 -0.85 -12.27
N ALA A 128 19.74 0.20 -13.09
CA ALA A 128 20.20 1.54 -12.72
C ALA A 128 19.11 2.62 -12.81
N PHE A 129 18.02 2.36 -13.54
CA PHE A 129 16.98 3.35 -13.76
C PHE A 129 15.70 2.97 -13.01
N PHE A 130 15.13 3.91 -12.27
CA PHE A 130 13.92 3.71 -11.49
C PHE A 130 12.82 4.62 -12.02
N LYS A 131 11.60 4.08 -12.12
CA LYS A 131 10.42 4.85 -12.49
C LYS A 131 9.21 4.44 -11.67
N LEU A 132 8.28 5.36 -11.51
CA LEU A 132 6.95 5.05 -11.00
C LEU A 132 6.08 4.45 -12.13
N PRO A 133 5.09 3.62 -11.81
CA PRO A 133 4.10 3.19 -12.78
C PRO A 133 3.23 4.39 -13.19
N GLY A 134 3.00 4.52 -14.49
CA GLY A 134 2.31 5.67 -15.07
C GLY A 134 2.82 5.96 -16.46
N ASP A 135 2.19 6.95 -17.10
CA ASP A 135 2.55 7.42 -18.43
C ASP A 135 1.88 8.77 -18.76
N TYR A 136 2.15 9.30 -19.94
CA TYR A 136 1.39 10.42 -20.48
C TYR A 136 0.00 10.02 -20.96
N LEU A 137 -0.96 10.86 -20.63
CA LEU A 137 -2.35 10.72 -21.05
C LEU A 137 -2.50 11.11 -22.51
N ARG A 138 -3.48 10.50 -23.21
CA ARG A 138 -3.82 10.98 -24.55
C ARG A 138 -4.47 12.36 -24.43
N PRO A 139 -4.39 13.20 -25.48
CA PRO A 139 -4.98 14.55 -25.46
C PRO A 139 -6.47 14.56 -25.08
N GLU A 140 -7.20 13.53 -25.50
CA GLU A 140 -8.64 13.34 -25.30
C GLU A 140 -9.03 12.65 -23.98
N ASP A 141 -8.08 12.05 -23.27
CA ASP A 141 -8.38 11.27 -22.07
C ASP A 141 -8.78 12.17 -20.89
N ASP A 142 -9.77 11.72 -20.13
CA ASP A 142 -10.00 12.24 -18.77
C ASP A 142 -8.78 11.94 -17.89
N GLU A 143 -8.50 12.82 -16.94
CA GLU A 143 -7.30 12.72 -16.11
C GLU A 143 -7.26 11.45 -15.26
N VAL A 144 -8.35 11.14 -14.55
CA VAL A 144 -8.37 10.01 -13.61
C VAL A 144 -8.60 8.71 -14.38
N GLU A 145 -9.58 8.68 -15.28
CA GLU A 145 -9.90 7.46 -16.03
C GLU A 145 -8.78 7.08 -17.01
N GLY A 146 -8.17 8.07 -17.67
CA GLY A 146 -7.00 7.85 -18.51
C GLY A 146 -5.82 7.32 -17.69
N PHE A 147 -5.62 7.84 -16.48
CA PHE A 147 -4.55 7.37 -15.62
C PHE A 147 -4.76 5.94 -15.11
N LYS A 148 -5.99 5.55 -14.74
CA LYS A 148 -6.33 4.15 -14.42
C LYS A 148 -6.01 3.23 -15.60
N ALA A 149 -6.38 3.62 -16.82
CA ALA A 149 -6.05 2.86 -18.03
C ALA A 149 -4.53 2.73 -18.24
N ARG A 150 -3.75 3.78 -17.94
CA ARG A 150 -2.28 3.71 -17.97
C ARG A 150 -1.71 2.79 -16.89
N LEU A 151 -2.27 2.79 -15.68
CA LEU A 151 -1.86 1.85 -14.63
C LEU A 151 -2.15 0.41 -15.04
N ASP A 152 -3.31 0.13 -15.65
CA ASP A 152 -3.63 -1.19 -16.18
C ASP A 152 -2.65 -1.62 -17.28
N GLU A 153 -2.39 -0.75 -18.25
CA GLU A 153 -1.42 -1.03 -19.31
C GLU A 153 -0.03 -1.39 -18.73
N ARG A 154 0.36 -0.74 -17.63
CA ARG A 154 1.67 -0.93 -16.99
C ARG A 154 1.72 -2.09 -15.99
N LEU A 155 0.66 -2.39 -15.25
CA LEU A 155 0.68 -3.33 -14.12
C LEU A 155 -0.45 -4.39 -14.11
N ALA A 156 -1.45 -4.32 -14.99
CA ALA A 156 -2.53 -5.32 -14.99
C ALA A 156 -2.02 -6.73 -15.38
N PRO A 157 -2.61 -7.79 -14.81
CA PRO A 157 -2.33 -9.17 -15.21
C PRO A 157 -2.68 -9.46 -16.68
N VAL A 158 -1.92 -10.35 -17.31
CA VAL A 158 -2.19 -10.83 -18.68
C VAL A 158 -2.95 -12.17 -18.63
N GLY A 159 -4.15 -12.21 -19.20
CA GLY A 159 -4.99 -13.40 -19.29
C GLY A 159 -6.27 -13.30 -18.45
N ARG A 160 -7.31 -14.05 -18.85
CA ARG A 160 -8.53 -14.24 -18.05
C ARG A 160 -8.15 -14.96 -16.76
N ILE A 161 -7.78 -14.21 -15.73
CA ILE A 161 -7.75 -14.75 -14.38
C ILE A 161 -9.23 -14.97 -13.99
N GLY A 162 -9.48 -16.14 -13.41
CA GLY A 162 -10.81 -16.73 -13.22
C GLY A 162 -11.80 -15.79 -12.52
N GLU A 163 -13.07 -16.12 -12.71
CA GLU A 163 -14.26 -15.52 -12.08
C GLU A 163 -13.96 -14.80 -10.76
N GLY A 164 -13.70 -13.48 -10.82
CA GLY A 164 -13.61 -12.63 -9.63
C GLY A 164 -12.56 -11.51 -9.62
N GLU A 165 -11.50 -11.55 -10.42
CA GLU A 165 -10.53 -10.45 -10.49
C GLU A 165 -10.81 -9.52 -11.68
N GLU A 166 -11.58 -8.46 -11.43
CA GLU A 166 -11.83 -7.43 -12.43
C GLU A 166 -10.54 -6.66 -12.73
N ALA A 167 -10.19 -6.57 -14.02
CA ALA A 167 -9.21 -5.62 -14.49
C ALA A 167 -9.70 -4.20 -14.17
N GLY A 168 -8.84 -3.35 -13.60
CA GLY A 168 -9.09 -1.91 -13.55
C GLY A 168 -9.71 -1.30 -12.29
N ASP A 169 -9.80 -2.03 -11.16
CA ASP A 169 -10.14 -1.35 -9.90
C ASP A 169 -8.90 -0.71 -9.26
N TRP A 170 -8.61 0.51 -9.70
CA TRP A 170 -7.58 1.39 -9.14
C TRP A 170 -8.25 2.53 -8.40
N GLU A 171 -8.01 2.63 -7.10
CA GLU A 171 -8.42 3.78 -6.30
C GLU A 171 -7.34 4.87 -6.37
N VAL A 172 -7.55 5.83 -7.28
CA VAL A 172 -6.69 7.01 -7.42
C VAL A 172 -7.09 8.04 -6.36
N GLY A 173 -6.19 8.27 -5.40
CA GLY A 173 -6.35 9.26 -4.34
C GLY A 173 -5.91 10.66 -4.78
N GLU A 174 -5.44 11.46 -3.83
CA GLU A 174 -5.05 12.84 -4.08
C GLU A 174 -3.79 13.03 -4.95
N CYS A 175 -3.72 14.20 -5.60
CA CYS A 175 -2.51 14.68 -6.25
C CYS A 175 -1.51 15.17 -5.19
N LEU A 176 -0.40 14.44 -5.07
CA LEU A 176 0.63 14.64 -4.07
C LEU A 176 1.63 15.74 -4.46
N ALA A 177 2.00 15.79 -5.74
CA ALA A 177 2.96 16.75 -6.26
C ALA A 177 2.76 17.02 -7.75
N GLN A 178 3.20 18.19 -8.19
CA GLN A 178 3.20 18.58 -9.60
C GLN A 178 4.59 19.07 -10.01
N TRP A 179 5.07 18.54 -11.13
CA TRP A 179 6.36 18.86 -11.71
C TRP A 179 6.16 19.44 -13.10
N TRP A 180 6.85 20.53 -13.38
CA TRP A 180 6.69 21.30 -14.60
C TRP A 180 7.97 21.28 -15.41
N ARG A 181 7.85 20.96 -16.69
CA ARG A 181 8.93 21.06 -17.66
C ARG A 181 8.76 22.34 -18.48
N PRO A 182 9.62 23.36 -18.32
CA PRO A 182 9.46 24.63 -19.03
C PRO A 182 9.85 24.55 -20.51
N ASN A 183 10.89 23.78 -20.85
CA ASN A 183 11.50 23.68 -22.19
C ASN A 183 11.63 22.22 -22.66
N PHE A 184 12.04 21.99 -23.91
CA PHE A 184 12.32 20.64 -24.44
C PHE A 184 13.67 20.11 -23.93
N GLU A 185 13.79 19.99 -22.61
CA GLU A 185 14.98 19.56 -21.89
C GLU A 185 14.60 18.52 -20.84
N THR A 186 15.56 17.90 -20.16
CA THR A 186 15.32 16.83 -19.20
C THR A 186 14.91 17.31 -17.80
N PHE A 187 15.22 18.56 -17.44
CA PHE A 187 14.93 19.11 -16.12
C PHE A 187 13.45 19.45 -15.91
N MET A 188 12.97 19.23 -14.69
CA MET A 188 11.64 19.60 -14.23
C MET A 188 11.74 20.30 -12.88
N TYR A 189 10.76 21.15 -12.58
CA TYR A 189 10.71 21.95 -11.36
C TYR A 189 9.41 21.68 -10.60
N PRO A 190 9.41 21.66 -9.25
CA PRO A 190 8.21 21.49 -8.44
C PRO A 190 7.38 22.79 -8.33
N PHE A 191 7.49 23.66 -9.33
CA PHE A 191 6.77 24.93 -9.50
C PHE A 191 6.92 25.37 -10.96
N VAL A 192 6.09 26.31 -11.41
CA VAL A 192 6.27 26.93 -12.73
C VAL A 192 7.33 28.04 -12.62
N PRO A 193 8.48 27.96 -13.32
CA PRO A 193 9.50 28.99 -13.23
C PRO A 193 9.01 30.37 -13.68
N ALA A 194 9.67 31.43 -13.20
CA ALA A 194 9.31 32.81 -13.55
C ALA A 194 9.31 33.02 -15.08
N HIS A 195 8.32 33.79 -15.55
CA HIS A 195 8.11 34.13 -16.98
C HIS A 195 7.76 32.95 -17.90
N VAL A 196 7.61 31.74 -17.38
CA VAL A 196 7.14 30.57 -18.16
C VAL A 196 5.62 30.57 -18.19
N THR A 197 5.03 30.93 -19.33
CA THR A 197 3.57 30.90 -19.54
C THR A 197 3.08 29.63 -20.22
N ARG A 198 3.96 28.93 -20.95
CA ARG A 198 3.64 27.74 -21.75
C ARG A 198 4.63 26.60 -21.48
N PRO A 199 4.51 25.91 -20.33
CA PRO A 199 5.29 24.72 -20.05
C PRO A 199 4.99 23.60 -21.06
N LYS A 200 5.97 22.72 -21.30
CA LYS A 200 5.90 21.64 -22.29
C LYS A 200 5.29 20.36 -21.72
N GLU A 201 5.44 20.15 -20.41
CA GLU A 201 4.89 19.00 -19.72
C GLU A 201 4.49 19.39 -18.28
N CYS A 202 3.33 18.91 -17.84
CA CYS A 202 2.94 18.85 -16.44
C CYS A 202 2.86 17.38 -16.04
N LYS A 203 3.69 16.98 -15.08
CA LYS A 203 3.67 15.64 -14.49
C LYS A 203 3.07 15.74 -13.09
N LYS A 204 2.05 14.93 -12.83
CA LYS A 204 1.40 14.82 -11.52
C LYS A 204 1.70 13.46 -10.90
N LEU A 205 2.01 13.49 -9.60
CA LEU A 205 2.17 12.29 -8.78
C LEU A 205 0.87 12.09 -7.98
N TYR A 206 0.30 10.90 -8.05
CA TYR A 206 -0.94 10.53 -7.37
C TYR A 206 -0.69 9.46 -6.32
N PHE A 207 -1.34 9.58 -5.16
CA PHE A 207 -1.39 8.47 -4.21
C PHE A 207 -2.34 7.39 -4.75
N ILE A 208 -1.90 6.13 -4.78
CA ILE A 208 -2.76 5.01 -5.18
C ILE A 208 -3.07 4.17 -3.95
N HIS A 209 -4.35 4.11 -3.58
CA HIS A 209 -4.79 3.25 -2.50
C HIS A 209 -4.78 1.80 -2.99
N LEU A 210 -3.89 1.00 -2.40
CA LEU A 210 -3.82 -0.41 -2.68
C LEU A 210 -4.85 -1.16 -1.82
N PRO A 211 -5.63 -2.08 -2.41
CA PRO A 211 -6.51 -2.96 -1.65
C PRO A 211 -5.68 -3.96 -0.83
N LYS A 212 -6.34 -4.70 0.08
CA LYS A 212 -5.68 -5.68 0.95
C LYS A 212 -4.78 -6.65 0.18
N THR A 213 -5.20 -7.08 -1.01
CA THR A 213 -4.47 -7.98 -1.91
C THR A 213 -4.65 -7.52 -3.34
N LYS A 214 -3.58 -7.55 -4.14
CA LYS A 214 -3.65 -7.27 -5.58
C LYS A 214 -2.58 -8.05 -6.34
N VAL A 215 -2.93 -8.56 -7.52
CA VAL A 215 -1.96 -9.15 -8.44
C VAL A 215 -1.44 -8.07 -9.38
N LEU A 216 -0.12 -7.88 -9.42
CA LEU A 216 0.57 -6.90 -10.24
C LEU A 216 1.49 -7.62 -11.22
N SER A 217 1.32 -7.41 -12.53
CA SER A 217 2.13 -8.06 -13.56
C SER A 217 3.07 -7.09 -14.27
N VAL A 218 4.36 -7.41 -14.23
CA VAL A 218 5.43 -6.52 -14.65
C VAL A 218 6.13 -7.08 -15.90
N PRO A 219 6.51 -6.24 -16.88
CA PRO A 219 7.22 -6.71 -18.08
C PRO A 219 8.53 -7.43 -17.74
N LYS A 220 8.88 -8.49 -18.50
CA LYS A 220 10.12 -9.29 -18.32
C LYS A 220 11.42 -8.47 -18.28
N ASN A 221 11.46 -7.32 -18.94
CA ASN A 221 12.63 -6.43 -18.99
C ASN A 221 12.70 -5.45 -17.82
N MET A 222 11.72 -5.48 -16.90
CA MET A 222 11.66 -4.63 -15.73
C MET A 222 11.51 -5.49 -14.47
N LYS A 223 11.91 -4.94 -13.34
CA LYS A 223 11.65 -5.55 -12.03
C LYS A 223 10.81 -4.59 -11.20
N LEU A 224 9.85 -5.10 -10.46
CA LEU A 224 9.13 -4.30 -9.48
C LEU A 224 9.82 -4.50 -8.13
N LEU A 225 10.21 -3.40 -7.50
CA LEU A 225 10.91 -3.38 -6.23
C LEU A 225 10.10 -2.56 -5.23
N ALA A 226 10.07 -3.02 -3.99
CA ALA A 226 9.61 -2.24 -2.86
C ALA A 226 10.81 -1.47 -2.28
N VAL A 227 10.86 -0.16 -2.49
CA VAL A 227 11.97 0.69 -2.05
C VAL A 227 11.58 1.42 -0.76
N PRO A 228 12.29 1.25 0.36
CA PRO A 228 11.97 1.93 1.61
C PRO A 228 12.20 3.44 1.51
N LEU A 229 11.41 4.23 2.25
CA LEU A 229 11.55 5.69 2.27
C LEU A 229 12.95 6.18 2.64
N PHE A 230 13.66 5.50 3.54
CA PHE A 230 15.02 5.90 3.94
C PHE A 230 16.06 5.72 2.82
N GLU A 231 15.83 4.85 1.84
CA GLU A 231 16.74 4.65 0.71
C GLU A 231 16.58 5.77 -0.34
N LEU A 232 15.35 6.31 -0.45
CA LEU A 232 15.02 7.43 -1.33
C LEU A 232 15.42 8.78 -0.73
N TYR A 233 15.33 8.93 0.60
CA TYR A 233 15.58 10.19 1.29
C TYR A 233 17.00 10.70 1.03
N ASP A 234 17.08 11.94 0.52
CA ASP A 234 18.35 12.62 0.20
C ASP A 234 19.27 11.86 -0.79
N ASN A 235 18.69 11.02 -1.65
CA ASN A 235 19.44 10.17 -2.59
C ASN A 235 19.22 10.55 -4.06
N THR A 236 19.37 11.84 -4.36
CA THR A 236 19.12 12.39 -5.71
C THR A 236 20.09 11.87 -6.76
N ALA A 237 21.30 11.43 -6.36
CA ALA A 237 22.29 10.87 -7.27
C ALA A 237 21.82 9.54 -7.91
N ARG A 238 21.09 8.71 -7.14
CA ARG A 238 20.61 7.41 -7.61
C ARG A 238 19.18 7.45 -8.15
N TYR A 239 18.28 8.17 -7.47
CA TYR A 239 16.85 8.16 -7.80
C TYR A 239 16.37 9.44 -8.51
N GLY A 240 17.23 10.45 -8.64
CA GLY A 240 16.84 11.75 -9.18
C GLY A 240 15.98 12.58 -8.20
N PRO A 241 15.76 13.86 -8.52
CA PRO A 241 15.11 14.82 -7.62
C PRO A 241 13.63 14.51 -7.34
N GLN A 242 12.92 13.91 -8.31
CA GLN A 242 11.48 13.64 -8.19
C GLN A 242 11.20 12.53 -7.18
N LEU A 243 11.93 11.42 -7.30
CA LEU A 243 11.74 10.23 -6.47
C LEU A 243 12.31 10.43 -5.06
N SER A 244 13.45 11.12 -4.94
CA SER A 244 14.08 11.43 -3.65
C SER A 244 13.26 12.44 -2.82
N ALA A 245 12.34 13.16 -3.45
CA ALA A 245 11.42 14.07 -2.77
C ALA A 245 10.17 13.36 -2.19
N ILE A 246 9.89 12.12 -2.59
CA ILE A 246 8.68 11.39 -2.14
C ILE A 246 8.61 11.27 -0.61
N PRO A 247 9.70 10.98 0.13
CA PRO A 247 9.66 10.95 1.59
C PRO A 247 9.15 12.28 2.21
N HIS A 248 9.51 13.43 1.65
CA HIS A 248 8.99 14.73 2.11
C HIS A 248 7.50 14.91 1.79
N ILE A 249 7.04 14.37 0.67
CA ILE A 249 5.64 14.49 0.25
C ILE A 249 4.74 13.58 1.09
N LEU A 250 5.21 12.37 1.41
CA LEU A 250 4.48 11.40 2.21
C LEU A 250 4.54 11.66 3.72
N SER A 251 5.42 12.55 4.20
CA SER A 251 5.57 12.82 5.64
C SER A 251 4.33 13.43 6.31
N ARG A 252 3.36 13.92 5.52
CA ARG A 252 2.08 14.43 6.01
C ARG A 252 1.07 13.34 6.37
N TYR A 253 1.27 12.10 5.93
CA TYR A 253 0.32 11.02 6.17
C TYR A 253 0.59 10.31 7.48
N ASN A 254 -0.49 9.94 8.15
CA ASN A 254 -0.44 9.03 9.28
C ASN A 254 -0.71 7.62 8.74
N PHE A 255 0.32 6.77 8.73
CA PHE A 255 0.17 5.40 8.26
C PHE A 255 -0.33 4.49 9.37
N GLU A 256 -1.25 3.60 9.00
CA GLU A 256 -1.71 2.49 9.81
C GLU A 256 -1.21 1.20 9.15
N PHE A 257 -0.35 0.47 9.85
CA PHE A 257 0.26 -0.77 9.36
C PHE A 257 -0.58 -1.93 9.85
N VAL A 258 -1.08 -2.74 8.92
CA VAL A 258 -1.84 -3.96 9.24
C VAL A 258 -1.05 -5.22 8.93
N ASP A 259 -1.29 -6.29 9.67
CA ASP A 259 -0.76 -7.63 9.37
C ASP A 259 -1.55 -8.33 8.25
N ASP A 260 -1.16 -9.56 7.91
CA ASP A 260 -1.84 -10.38 6.89
C ASP A 260 -3.31 -10.70 7.29
N ASP A 261 -3.60 -10.77 8.59
CA ASP A 261 -4.94 -11.02 9.14
C ASP A 261 -5.83 -9.75 9.11
N GLY A 262 -5.22 -8.57 8.95
CA GLY A 262 -5.89 -7.27 8.92
C GLY A 262 -5.96 -6.56 10.28
N ASN A 263 -5.20 -7.02 11.27
CA ASN A 263 -5.07 -6.35 12.56
C ASN A 263 -4.04 -5.22 12.47
N VAL A 264 -4.33 -4.09 13.13
CA VAL A 264 -3.39 -2.97 13.23
C VAL A 264 -2.23 -3.34 14.14
N VAL A 265 -1.03 -3.44 13.58
CA VAL A 265 0.21 -3.79 14.31
C VAL A 265 1.00 -2.57 14.71
N ALA A 266 0.94 -1.50 13.93
CA ALA A 266 1.61 -0.24 14.21
C ALA A 266 0.86 0.93 13.60
N VAL A 267 1.04 2.11 14.18
CA VAL A 267 0.52 3.37 13.64
C VAL A 267 1.61 4.42 13.76
N THR A 268 1.74 5.29 12.77
CA THR A 268 2.62 6.46 12.86
C THR A 268 2.24 7.29 14.09
N PRO A 269 3.20 7.67 14.95
CA PRO A 269 2.93 8.55 16.08
C PRO A 269 2.33 9.87 15.60
N GLY A 270 1.30 10.37 16.30
CA GLY A 270 0.64 11.62 15.94
C GLY A 270 -0.88 11.59 16.00
N ALA A 271 -1.48 10.39 16.08
CA ALA A 271 -2.87 10.28 16.52
C ALA A 271 -2.96 10.75 17.98
N GLY A 272 -3.85 11.70 18.26
CA GLY A 272 -4.14 12.13 19.63
C GLY A 272 -4.53 10.93 20.50
N ALA A 273 -4.31 11.05 21.81
CA ALA A 273 -4.76 10.03 22.75
C ALA A 273 -6.27 9.77 22.55
N PRO A 274 -6.71 8.50 22.44
CA PRO A 274 -8.14 8.18 22.36
C PRO A 274 -8.92 8.84 23.50
N GLU A 275 -10.20 9.17 23.27
CA GLU A 275 -11.03 9.74 24.33
C GLU A 275 -11.04 8.84 25.56
N GLY A 276 -10.69 9.40 26.73
CA GLY A 276 -10.59 8.64 27.98
C GLY A 276 -9.34 7.76 28.11
N TYR A 277 -8.33 7.91 27.23
CA TYR A 277 -7.06 7.20 27.38
C TYR A 277 -6.35 7.61 28.68
N VAL A 278 -6.23 6.65 29.59
CA VAL A 278 -5.42 6.78 30.80
C VAL A 278 -4.13 6.00 30.58
N PRO A 279 -2.97 6.68 30.59
CA PRO A 279 -1.68 6.00 30.50
C PRO A 279 -1.54 4.96 31.60
N LYS A 280 -1.21 3.72 31.21
CA LYS A 280 -0.99 2.62 32.16
C LYS A 280 0.49 2.53 32.50
N THR A 281 0.82 2.52 33.78
CA THR A 281 2.17 2.21 34.26
C THR A 281 2.45 0.73 33.98
N LYS A 282 3.46 0.43 33.15
CA LYS A 282 4.01 -0.94 33.01
C LYS A 282 5.25 -1.04 33.89
N VAL A 283 5.17 -1.84 34.95
CA VAL A 283 6.32 -2.14 35.82
C VAL A 283 7.14 -3.24 35.14
N LEU A 284 8.36 -2.93 34.71
CA LEU A 284 9.29 -3.88 34.05
C LEU A 284 10.04 -4.76 35.08
N ALA A 285 9.37 -5.17 36.15
CA ALA A 285 10.01 -6.01 37.17
C ALA A 285 9.81 -7.49 36.82
N GLY A 286 10.88 -8.13 36.31
CA GLY A 286 11.13 -9.56 36.53
C GLY A 286 10.81 -10.54 35.41
N ASP A 287 11.34 -10.35 34.20
CA ASP A 287 11.39 -11.44 33.20
C ASP A 287 12.69 -11.44 32.35
N ASP A 288 13.77 -10.82 32.85
CA ASP A 288 15.11 -10.85 32.23
C ASP A 288 15.94 -12.08 32.66
N THR A 289 15.28 -13.19 33.04
CA THR A 289 15.95 -14.46 33.35
C THR A 289 15.29 -15.62 32.60
N ASP A 290 15.39 -15.58 31.28
CA ASP A 290 15.45 -16.79 30.46
C ASP A 290 16.34 -16.50 29.23
N MET A 291 17.64 -16.32 29.50
CA MET A 291 18.63 -16.70 28.50
C MET A 291 18.47 -18.20 28.31
N LYS A 292 17.80 -18.63 27.24
CA LYS A 292 17.91 -20.01 26.76
C LYS A 292 19.36 -20.26 26.39
N GLU A 293 20.13 -20.79 27.33
CA GLU A 293 21.34 -21.55 27.02
C GLU A 293 20.92 -22.72 26.12
N SER A 294 21.23 -22.59 24.83
CA SER A 294 21.24 -23.71 23.92
C SER A 294 22.46 -24.59 24.24
N GLU A 295 22.34 -25.45 25.24
CA GLU A 295 23.17 -26.66 25.32
C GLU A 295 22.32 -27.87 24.88
N GLU A 296 22.28 -28.12 23.57
CA GLU A 296 22.07 -29.48 23.08
C GLU A 296 23.45 -30.14 22.94
N ASN A 297 23.81 -30.90 23.97
CA ASN A 297 24.88 -31.89 23.89
C ASN A 297 24.49 -32.95 22.86
N GLY A 298 25.21 -32.95 21.73
CA GLY A 298 25.33 -34.14 20.91
C GLY A 298 25.90 -35.28 21.75
N THR A 299 25.19 -36.41 21.77
CA THR A 299 25.72 -37.66 22.32
C THR A 299 25.62 -38.75 21.27
N GLN A 300 26.80 -39.25 20.90
CA GLN A 300 27.14 -40.53 20.26
C GLN A 300 26.70 -40.79 18.81
#